data_AF-A0A2W6E0N0-F1
#
_entry.id   AF-A0A2W6E0N0-F1
#
_cell.length_a   1.000
_cell.length_b   1.000
_cell.length_c   1.000
_cell.angle_alpha   90.00
_cell.angle_beta   90.00
_cell.angle_gamma   90.00
#
_symmetry.space_group_name_H-M   'P 1'
#
loop_
_entity.id
_entity.type
_entity.pdbx_description
1 polymer ?
#
loop_
_entity_poly.entity_id
_entity_poly.type
_entity_poly.pdbx_seq_one_letter_code
_entity_poly.pdbx_strand_id
1 'polypeptide(L)'
;MLRACDALIIVEIVSPGSQRTDHVIKRGEYADAGIPHYWIVDLDGPVTLIDCHLAAQFGYQDPGPVGGRFVTTEPFPVGLSLDGLLPG
;
A
#
# COMPACT_ATOMS: atom_id res chain seq x y z
N MET A 1 17.34 -8.05 -15.93
CA MET A 1 16.40 -6.93 -16.16
C MET A 1 15.25 -7.15 -15.20
N LEU A 2 14.97 -6.21 -14.30
CA LEU A 2 13.90 -6.34 -13.30
C LEU A 2 12.57 -5.96 -13.96
N ARG A 3 11.55 -6.82 -13.86
CA ARG A 3 10.18 -6.55 -14.30
C ARG A 3 9.37 -6.06 -13.11
N ALA A 4 8.32 -5.27 -13.35
CA ALA A 4 7.45 -4.79 -12.28
C ALA A 4 6.85 -5.94 -11.47
N CYS A 5 6.45 -7.03 -12.13
CA CYS A 5 5.95 -8.25 -11.47
C CYS A 5 7.01 -9.02 -10.66
N ASP A 6 8.30 -8.69 -10.76
CA ASP A 6 9.33 -9.24 -9.89
C ASP A 6 9.30 -8.59 -8.49
N ALA A 7 8.63 -7.43 -8.35
CA ALA A 7 8.36 -6.83 -7.06
C ALA A 7 7.15 -7.53 -6.39
N LEU A 8 7.37 -8.07 -5.19
CA LEU A 8 6.29 -8.66 -4.40
C LEU A 8 5.34 -7.60 -3.83
N ILE A 9 5.88 -6.40 -3.55
CA ILE A 9 5.14 -5.30 -2.95
C ILE A 9 5.69 -3.94 -3.40
N ILE A 10 4.79 -2.99 -3.60
CA ILE A 10 5.08 -1.55 -3.63
C ILE A 10 4.46 -0.90 -2.39
N VAL A 11 5.21 -0.03 -1.73
CA VAL A 11 4.73 0.77 -0.60
C VAL A 11 4.82 2.24 -0.99
N GLU A 12 3.68 2.91 -1.05
CA GLU A 12 3.57 4.32 -1.38
C GLU A 12 3.25 5.12 -0.11
N ILE A 13 3.99 6.22 0.09
CA ILE A 13 3.73 7.18 1.16
C ILE A 13 3.05 8.39 0.53
N VAL A 14 1.79 8.61 0.88
CA VAL A 14 0.99 9.71 0.34
C VAL A 14 1.57 11.04 0.82
N SER A 15 1.67 11.97 -0.12
CA SER A 15 2.13 13.33 0.12
C SER A 15 1.01 14.34 -0.13
N PRO A 16 1.10 15.58 0.39
CA PRO A 16 0.12 16.60 0.08
C PRO A 16 -0.03 16.80 -1.44
N GLY A 17 -1.22 16.53 -1.97
CA GLY A 17 -1.54 16.67 -3.39
C GLY A 17 -1.40 15.39 -4.23
N SER A 18 -0.87 14.29 -3.68
CA SER A 18 -0.78 13.01 -4.40
C SER A 18 -1.94 12.04 -4.11
N GLN A 19 -2.89 12.42 -3.25
CA GLN A 19 -3.97 11.53 -2.78
C GLN A 19 -4.72 10.85 -3.93
N ARG A 20 -5.17 11.62 -4.93
CA ARG A 20 -5.89 11.05 -6.09
C ARG A 20 -5.00 10.11 -6.91
N THR A 21 -3.72 10.45 -7.06
CA THR A 21 -2.78 9.66 -7.85
C THR A 21 -2.51 8.32 -7.17
N ASP A 22 -2.24 8.32 -5.87
CA ASP A 22 -1.84 7.13 -5.13
C ASP A 22 -3.02 6.19 -4.86
N HIS A 23 -4.21 6.74 -4.56
CA HIS A 23 -5.41 5.95 -4.28
C HIS A 23 -6.16 5.47 -5.52
N VAL A 24 -5.97 6.09 -6.70
CA VAL A 24 -6.77 5.77 -7.90
C VAL A 24 -5.89 5.41 -9.09
N ILE A 25 -4.96 6.27 -9.48
CA ILE A 25 -4.20 6.10 -10.73
C ILE A 25 -3.20 4.94 -10.59
N LYS A 26 -2.34 4.98 -9.57
CA LYS A 26 -1.30 3.98 -9.35
C LYS A 26 -1.85 2.58 -9.04
N ARG A 27 -3.03 2.49 -8.40
CA ARG A 27 -3.71 1.19 -8.18
C ARG A 27 -3.93 0.46 -9.50
N GLY A 28 -4.42 1.17 -10.53
CA GLY A 28 -4.63 0.58 -11.84
C GLY A 28 -3.32 0.16 -12.50
N GLU A 29 -2.35 1.08 -12.55
CA GLU A 29 -1.05 0.83 -13.19
C GLU A 29 -0.29 -0.36 -12.59
N TYR A 30 -0.28 -0.48 -11.26
CA TYR A 30 0.39 -1.59 -10.57
C TYR A 30 -0.38 -2.91 -10.67
N ALA A 31 -1.71 -2.87 -10.73
CA ALA A 31 -2.52 -4.05 -10.98
C ALA A 31 -2.29 -4.59 -12.41
N ASP A 32 -2.27 -3.71 -13.40
CA ASP A 32 -1.97 -4.05 -14.80
C ASP A 32 -0.54 -4.60 -14.95
N ALA A 33 0.39 -4.11 -14.14
CA ALA A 33 1.76 -4.62 -14.06
C ALA A 33 1.87 -5.98 -13.33
N GLY A 34 0.79 -6.48 -12.74
CA GLY A 34 0.73 -7.79 -12.06
C GLY A 34 1.45 -7.83 -10.71
N ILE A 35 1.60 -6.69 -10.04
CA ILE A 35 2.25 -6.62 -8.72
C ILE A 35 1.28 -7.21 -7.68
N PRO A 36 1.70 -8.18 -6.83
CA PRO A 36 0.77 -8.86 -5.93
C PRO A 36 0.23 -7.98 -4.80
N HIS A 37 1.07 -7.12 -4.22
CA HIS A 37 0.71 -6.28 -3.07
C HIS A 37 1.01 -4.80 -3.33
N TYR A 38 0.12 -3.94 -2.85
CA TYR A 38 0.30 -2.50 -2.87
C TYR A 38 -0.15 -1.90 -1.55
N TRP A 39 0.76 -1.27 -0.81
CA TRP A 39 0.43 -0.58 0.44
C TRP A 39 0.42 0.91 0.22
N ILE A 40 -0.62 1.56 0.72
CA ILE A 40 -0.75 3.02 0.69
C ILE A 40 -0.71 3.49 2.15
N VAL A 41 0.26 4.34 2.46
CA VAL A 41 0.45 4.92 3.80
C VAL A 41 0.09 6.39 3.75
N ASP A 42 -0.99 6.77 4.44
CA ASP A 42 -1.40 8.17 4.57
C ASP A 42 -0.85 8.75 5.88
N LEU A 43 -0.22 9.92 5.78
CA LEU A 43 0.38 10.65 6.90
C LEU A 43 -0.44 11.90 7.29
N ASP A 44 -1.50 12.24 6.56
CA ASP A 44 -2.34 13.41 6.84
C ASP A 44 -3.44 13.06 7.86
N GLY A 45 -3.23 13.47 9.11
CA GLY A 45 -4.07 13.09 10.25
C GLY A 45 -3.47 11.92 11.04
N PRO A 46 -4.27 11.02 11.64
CA PRO A 46 -3.70 9.79 12.20
C PRO A 46 -3.08 8.97 11.07
N VAL A 47 -1.86 8.46 11.27
CA VAL A 47 -1.19 7.65 10.25
C VAL A 47 -2.00 6.40 9.98
N THR A 48 -2.30 6.14 8.71
CA THR A 48 -3.04 4.94 8.29
C THR A 48 -2.33 4.17 7.18
N LEU A 49 -2.63 2.88 7.09
CA LEU A 49 -2.15 1.99 6.03
C LEU A 49 -3.34 1.25 5.42
N ILE A 50 -3.39 1.19 4.09
CA ILE A 50 -4.30 0.33 3.32
C ILE A 50 -3.47 -0.79 2.68
N ASP A 51 -3.79 -2.04 2.98
CA ASP A 51 -3.15 -3.24 2.43
C ASP A 51 -3.94 -3.79 1.23
N CYS A 52 -3.50 -3.44 0.02
CA CYS A 52 -4.14 -3.92 -1.20
C CYS A 52 -3.53 -5.25 -1.68
N HIS A 53 -4.39 -6.17 -2.10
CA HIS A 53 -4.05 -7.47 -2.69
C HIS A 53 -4.63 -7.60 -4.09
N LEU A 54 -3.82 -8.04 -5.06
CA LEU A 54 -4.26 -8.19 -6.45
C LEU A 54 -5.20 -9.40 -6.59
N ALA A 55 -6.47 -9.13 -6.89
CA ALA A 55 -7.51 -10.14 -7.07
C ALA A 55 -7.74 -10.47 -8.56
N ALA A 56 -6.69 -10.98 -9.21
CA ALA A 56 -6.71 -11.33 -10.64
C ALA A 56 -7.36 -10.23 -11.50
N GLN A 57 -8.43 -10.56 -12.23
CA GLN A 57 -9.15 -9.65 -13.12
C GLN A 57 -9.96 -8.54 -12.42
N PHE A 58 -10.06 -8.56 -11.10
CA PHE A 58 -10.80 -7.57 -10.32
C PHE A 58 -9.91 -6.41 -9.81
N GLY A 59 -8.62 -6.43 -10.16
CA GLY A 59 -7.66 -5.45 -9.67
C GLY A 59 -7.39 -5.59 -8.17
N TYR A 60 -6.92 -4.52 -7.53
CA TYR A 60 -6.63 -4.53 -6.10
C TYR A 60 -7.88 -4.50 -5.22
N GLN A 61 -7.92 -5.36 -4.21
CA GLN A 61 -8.90 -5.34 -3.12
C GLN A 61 -8.21 -5.03 -1.79
N ASP A 62 -8.92 -4.37 -0.87
CA ASP A 62 -8.41 -4.00 0.45
C ASP A 62 -9.54 -3.98 1.50
N PRO A 63 -9.22 -4.20 2.79
CA PRO A 63 -10.19 -4.11 3.89
C PRO A 63 -10.44 -2.66 4.36
N GLY A 64 -9.80 -1.66 3.76
CA GLY A 64 -9.79 -0.27 4.19
C GLY A 64 -8.61 0.08 5.11
N PRO A 65 -8.54 1.34 5.58
CA PRO A 65 -7.39 1.85 6.33
C PRO A 65 -7.31 1.31 7.76
N VAL A 66 -6.10 0.97 8.19
CA VAL A 66 -5.74 0.57 9.56
C VAL A 66 -4.83 1.64 10.17
N GLY A 67 -5.08 2.01 11.43
CA GLY A 67 -4.22 2.90 12.23
C GLY A 67 -3.51 2.18 13.38
N GLY A 68 -2.60 2.87 14.08
CA GLY A 68 -1.91 2.34 15.27
C GLY A 68 -0.84 1.30 14.95
N ARG A 69 -1.21 0.03 14.79
CA ARG A 69 -0.29 -1.07 14.48
C ARG A 69 -0.81 -1.94 13.34
N PHE A 70 0.03 -2.15 12.34
CA PHE A 70 -0.22 -3.08 11.25
C PHE A 70 0.65 -4.33 11.41
N VAL A 71 0.09 -5.51 11.23
CA VAL A 71 0.80 -6.79 11.23
C VAL A 71 0.27 -7.65 10.11
N THR A 72 1.18 -8.24 9.33
CA THR A 72 0.84 -9.14 8.23
C THR A 72 1.87 -10.27 8.14
N THR A 73 1.46 -11.38 7.55
CA THR A 73 2.36 -12.47 7.12
C THR A 73 2.66 -12.46 5.63
N GLU A 74 1.99 -11.59 4.87
CA GLU A 74 2.10 -11.47 3.42
C GLU A 74 2.57 -10.06 2.99
N PRO A 75 3.41 -9.95 1.94
CA PRO A 75 4.09 -11.05 1.23
C PRO A 75 5.16 -11.76 2.09
N PHE A 76 5.49 -11.20 3.25
CA PHE A 76 6.34 -11.80 4.26
C PHE A 76 5.96 -11.21 5.64
N PRO A 77 6.38 -11.84 6.75
CA PRO A 77 6.09 -11.34 8.09
C PRO A 77 6.60 -9.91 8.32
N VAL A 78 5.68 -8.99 8.60
CA VAL A 78 5.95 -7.58 8.89
C VAL A 78 5.09 -7.12 10.06
N GLY A 79 5.68 -6.34 10.97
CA GLY A 79 4.96 -5.57 11.98
C GLY A 79 5.41 -4.12 11.95
N LEU A 80 4.45 -3.19 11.81
CA LEU A 80 4.68 -1.76 11.73
C LEU A 80 3.88 -1.02 12.80
N SER A 81 4.56 -0.15 13.55
CA SER A 81 3.90 0.83 14.41
C SER A 81 3.69 2.10 13.61
N LEU A 82 2.44 2.37 13.21
CA LEU A 82 2.08 3.51 12.39
C LEU A 82 2.20 4.83 13.18
N ASP A 83 1.87 4.80 14.47
CA ASP A 83 2.02 5.96 15.37
C ASP A 83 3.48 6.38 15.57
N GLY A 84 4.44 5.50 15.25
CA GLY A 84 5.88 5.77 15.36
C GLY A 84 6.53 6.23 14.05
N LEU A 85 5.77 6.39 12.97
CA LEU A 85 6.30 6.81 11.67
C LEU A 85 6.54 8.32 11.56
N LEU A 86 5.84 9.11 12.39
CA LEU A 86 6.06 10.54 12.49
C LEU A 86 7.06 10.85 13.61
N PRO A 87 7.91 11.88 13.45
CA PRO A 87 8.76 12.35 14.55
C PRO A 87 7.90 12.84 15.71
N GLY A 88 8.31 12.48 16.93
CA GLY A 88 7.69 12.95 18.18
C GLY A 88 8.12 14.35 18.59
#